data_AF-A0A954ZHR1-F1
#
_entry.id   AF-A0A954ZHR1-F1
#
_cell.length_a   1.000
_cell.length_b   1.000
_cell.length_c   1.000
_cell.angle_alpha   90.00
_cell.angle_beta   90.00
_cell.angle_gamma   90.00
#
_symmetry.space_group_name_H-M   'P 1'
#
loop_
_entity.id
_entity.type
_entity.pdbx_description
1 polymer ?
#
loop_
_entity_poly.entity_id
_entity_poly.type
_entity_poly.pdbx_seq_one_letter_code
_entity_poly.pdbx_strand_id
1 'polypeptide(L)'
;MLRRSLLIAVATIAWITIANPTRADEFGQVLASFGNLSTVAGTALVDDGGVSGWNPVFEGGLAVSAELSRPHMAMADVEGNIFIADKDAHAVRWIGPTGTIHTVAGTNVAGFNGDGPGPSQQLNEPNGLFTFADGTTFILDLANSSVRRLDTSGNLTTIFTDPAGLSVGRGLWVSADESLIYFASGSEVRQWTPDEGISLLASGFAELGNITVDPLDGFVVATDRFGHEVRKIFPDGSSLRIAGNGTTSGGGSGLSALATGLNEVRTIQYDTTGGYYLGTHRDSQIWYVDTEGTIHLLIDGDRSNDTHAGDGLPLTTPGQKISEPRAVTLGFDRQMIITENDGGYIRVVDRALNIPGDFDYDGQLTAADIDLLTRVVQVGTNPYYFNLDPRASRLVDQQDLAIWVEQLADTQFGDANLDGRVDEADFEIWNAHQFEVGTGWATGDFNGDGYTDGIDFDIWNAHKSLSATNESVPEPATSLLVAWAVGLAVGSARRRWHSRQTS
;
A
#
# COMPACT_ATOMS: atom_id res chain seq x y z
N MET A 1 -41.50 -30.57 -37.96
CA MET A 1 -41.90 -30.40 -36.55
C MET A 1 -41.11 -31.38 -35.69
N LEU A 2 -40.78 -30.96 -34.47
CA LEU A 2 -40.09 -31.66 -33.37
C LEU A 2 -38.55 -31.66 -33.38
N ARG A 3 -38.07 -30.69 -32.59
CA ARG A 3 -36.72 -30.42 -32.10
C ARG A 3 -36.27 -31.55 -31.15
N ARG A 4 -34.99 -31.92 -31.24
CA ARG A 4 -34.22 -32.46 -30.11
C ARG A 4 -33.61 -31.27 -29.38
N SER A 5 -34.07 -30.97 -28.17
CA SER A 5 -33.40 -30.04 -27.26
C SER A 5 -32.79 -30.85 -26.12
N LEU A 6 -31.48 -30.77 -26.04
CA LEU A 6 -30.64 -31.26 -24.94
C LEU A 6 -30.89 -30.34 -23.73
N LEU A 7 -31.34 -30.90 -22.61
CA LEU A 7 -31.41 -30.18 -21.33
C LEU A 7 -29.98 -30.08 -20.78
N ILE A 8 -29.40 -28.89 -20.76
CA ILE A 8 -28.26 -28.56 -19.91
C ILE A 8 -28.85 -27.91 -18.66
N ALA A 9 -28.72 -28.58 -17.53
CA ALA A 9 -29.06 -28.01 -16.23
C ALA A 9 -28.02 -26.94 -15.89
N VAL A 10 -28.43 -25.67 -15.90
CA VAL A 10 -27.64 -24.56 -15.37
C VAL A 10 -27.83 -24.57 -13.85
N ALA A 11 -26.82 -25.07 -13.13
CA ALA A 11 -26.73 -24.84 -11.68
C ALA A 11 -26.44 -23.35 -11.47
N THR A 12 -27.41 -22.65 -10.89
CA THR A 12 -27.22 -21.27 -10.43
C THR A 12 -26.33 -21.34 -9.20
N ILE A 13 -25.07 -20.94 -9.35
CA ILE A 13 -24.20 -20.65 -8.21
C ILE A 13 -24.74 -19.36 -7.60
N ALA A 14 -25.49 -19.51 -6.50
CA ALA A 14 -25.77 -18.39 -5.62
C ALA A 14 -24.43 -18.00 -4.98
N TRP A 15 -23.86 -16.89 -5.44
CA TRP A 15 -22.81 -16.21 -4.71
C TRP A 15 -23.38 -15.85 -3.34
N ILE A 16 -22.96 -16.57 -2.30
CA ILE A 16 -22.98 -16.00 -0.96
C ILE A 16 -21.97 -14.86 -1.05
N THR A 17 -22.47 -13.65 -1.26
CA THR A 17 -21.76 -12.45 -0.86
C THR A 17 -21.57 -12.60 0.63
N ILE A 18 -20.40 -13.04 1.06
CA ILE A 18 -19.93 -12.66 2.38
C ILE A 18 -19.83 -11.15 2.26
N ALA A 19 -20.86 -10.46 2.77
CA ALA A 19 -20.72 -9.06 3.05
C ALA A 19 -19.51 -8.97 3.97
N ASN A 20 -18.37 -8.52 3.44
CA ASN A 20 -17.34 -7.93 4.28
C ASN A 20 -18.10 -6.94 5.15
N PRO A 21 -18.00 -7.03 6.49
CA PRO A 21 -18.55 -6.00 7.35
C PRO A 21 -18.02 -4.70 6.76
N THR A 22 -18.93 -3.85 6.30
CA THR A 22 -18.66 -2.58 5.65
C THR A 22 -17.42 -1.94 6.26
N ARG A 23 -16.38 -1.66 5.45
CA ARG A 23 -15.31 -0.71 5.80
C ARG A 23 -15.97 0.68 5.87
N ALA A 24 -16.88 0.86 6.82
CA ALA A 24 -17.77 2.02 6.91
C ALA A 24 -17.01 3.33 7.18
N ASP A 25 -15.69 3.25 7.36
CA ASP A 25 -14.79 4.38 7.51
C ASP A 25 -13.37 4.06 6.97
N GLU A 26 -13.24 3.57 5.73
CA GLU A 26 -11.92 3.35 5.11
C GLU A 26 -11.05 4.61 5.18
N PHE A 27 -11.62 5.77 4.86
CA PHE A 27 -10.89 7.04 4.93
C PHE A 27 -10.46 7.40 6.35
N GLY A 28 -11.30 7.19 7.37
CA GLY A 28 -10.93 7.45 8.76
C GLY A 28 -9.79 6.56 9.25
N GLN A 29 -9.73 5.29 8.81
CA GLN A 29 -8.60 4.40 9.08
C GLN A 29 -7.32 4.92 8.42
N VAL A 30 -7.38 5.27 7.13
CA VAL A 30 -6.25 5.86 6.41
C VAL A 30 -5.77 7.14 7.08
N LEU A 31 -6.70 8.03 7.47
CA LEU A 31 -6.35 9.29 8.13
C LEU A 31 -5.73 9.07 9.51
N ALA A 32 -6.27 8.13 10.31
CA ALA A 32 -5.75 7.80 11.63
C ALA A 32 -4.36 7.17 11.57
N SER A 33 -4.01 6.57 10.44
CA SER A 33 -2.71 5.93 10.24
C SER A 33 -1.57 6.91 9.94
N PHE A 34 -1.88 8.17 9.61
CA PHE A 34 -0.89 9.23 9.40
C PHE A 34 -0.59 10.04 10.66
N GLY A 35 0.70 10.28 10.90
CA GLY A 35 1.26 11.05 11.99
C GLY A 35 1.56 12.49 11.60
N ASN A 36 2.77 12.95 11.91
CA ASN A 36 3.15 14.34 11.73
C ASN A 36 3.63 14.60 10.29
N LEU A 37 3.29 15.79 9.78
CA LEU A 37 3.89 16.33 8.57
C LEU A 37 5.24 16.98 8.90
N SER A 38 6.26 16.75 8.09
CA SER A 38 7.57 17.40 8.24
C SER A 38 8.26 17.64 6.89
N THR A 39 9.10 18.67 6.84
CA THR A 39 10.01 18.92 5.71
C THR A 39 11.31 18.16 5.93
N VAL A 40 11.70 17.34 4.95
CA VAL A 40 12.95 16.55 4.98
C VAL A 40 14.01 17.09 4.04
N ALA A 41 13.64 17.88 3.02
CA ALA A 41 14.58 18.59 2.17
C ALA A 41 13.98 19.83 1.52
N GLY A 42 14.86 20.77 1.15
CA GLY A 42 14.48 22.00 0.48
C GLY A 42 14.39 23.20 1.41
N THR A 43 14.67 24.40 0.88
CA THR A 43 14.60 25.68 1.60
C THR A 43 13.73 26.73 0.90
N ALA A 44 12.94 26.33 -0.12
CA ALA A 44 12.35 27.21 -1.14
C ALA A 44 13.40 28.05 -1.89
N LEU A 45 13.84 27.55 -3.05
CA LEU A 45 14.39 28.43 -4.07
C LEU A 45 13.33 29.44 -4.49
N VAL A 46 13.72 30.72 -4.58
CA VAL A 46 12.89 31.73 -5.20
C VAL A 46 12.77 31.36 -6.68
N ASP A 47 11.55 31.06 -7.13
CA ASP A 47 11.22 30.61 -8.49
C ASP A 47 11.88 31.46 -9.59
N ASP A 48 13.03 30.98 -10.10
CA ASP A 48 13.83 31.61 -11.16
C ASP A 48 13.79 30.76 -12.45
N GLY A 49 12.61 30.27 -12.84
CA GLY A 49 12.39 29.89 -14.25
C GLY A 49 13.40 28.91 -14.86
N GLY A 50 13.83 27.89 -14.11
CA GLY A 50 14.73 26.84 -14.61
C GLY A 50 16.20 26.99 -14.25
N VAL A 51 16.55 27.84 -13.29
CA VAL A 51 17.92 27.91 -12.76
C VAL A 51 18.14 26.88 -11.66
N SER A 52 19.25 26.15 -11.77
CA SER A 52 19.73 25.25 -10.73
C SER A 52 20.21 26.03 -9.50
N GLY A 53 19.62 25.76 -8.34
CA GLY A 53 20.12 26.14 -7.03
C GLY A 53 21.17 25.18 -6.48
N TRP A 54 21.56 24.14 -7.22
CA TRP A 54 22.58 23.21 -6.72
C TRP A 54 23.90 23.91 -6.41
N ASN A 55 24.48 23.61 -5.25
CA ASN A 55 25.76 24.13 -4.81
C ASN A 55 26.58 23.01 -4.14
N PRO A 56 27.89 22.88 -4.41
CA PRO A 56 28.73 21.86 -3.79
C PRO A 56 28.78 21.93 -2.25
N VAL A 57 28.42 23.06 -1.64
CA VAL A 57 28.34 23.18 -0.16
C VAL A 57 27.24 22.30 0.45
N PHE A 58 26.25 21.89 -0.33
CA PHE A 58 25.17 21.02 0.13
C PHE A 58 25.57 19.54 0.17
N GLU A 59 26.61 19.13 -0.56
CA GLU A 59 27.00 17.73 -0.65
C GLU A 59 27.51 17.20 0.70
N GLY A 60 26.78 16.23 1.28
CA GLY A 60 26.98 15.74 2.65
C GLY A 60 26.47 16.67 3.75
N GLY A 61 25.83 17.79 3.39
CA GLY A 61 25.18 18.71 4.30
C GLY A 61 23.75 18.28 4.65
N LEU A 62 23.11 19.02 5.57
CA LEU A 62 21.72 18.78 5.96
C LEU A 62 20.77 19.02 4.77
N ALA A 63 19.91 18.06 4.49
CA ALA A 63 18.97 18.10 3.37
C ALA A 63 17.95 19.25 3.51
N VAL A 64 17.51 19.55 4.72
CA VAL A 64 16.64 20.70 5.06
C VAL A 64 17.32 22.07 4.87
N SER A 65 18.62 22.09 4.57
CA SER A 65 19.37 23.32 4.24
C SER A 65 19.79 23.36 2.76
N ALA A 66 19.48 22.32 1.99
CA ALA A 66 19.82 22.26 0.58
C ALA A 66 18.74 22.89 -0.28
N GLU A 67 19.17 23.64 -1.30
CA GLU A 67 18.28 24.13 -2.34
C GLU A 67 17.98 23.00 -3.34
N LEU A 68 16.70 22.75 -3.58
CA LEU A 68 16.20 21.81 -4.59
C LEU A 68 15.63 22.58 -5.78
N SER A 69 15.94 22.17 -6.99
CA SER A 69 15.69 22.91 -8.23
C SER A 69 14.58 22.23 -9.05
N ARG A 70 13.33 22.61 -8.76
CA ARG A 70 12.13 22.03 -9.37
C ARG A 70 12.10 20.50 -9.23
N PRO A 71 12.17 19.95 -8.00
CA PRO A 71 12.08 18.52 -7.80
C PRO A 71 10.73 18.04 -8.33
N HIS A 72 10.75 16.98 -9.14
CA HIS A 72 9.55 16.50 -9.83
C HIS A 72 9.00 15.21 -9.25
N MET A 73 9.85 14.42 -8.60
CA MET A 73 9.46 13.18 -7.94
C MET A 73 10.45 12.81 -6.85
N ALA A 74 9.95 12.23 -5.77
CA ALA A 74 10.75 11.57 -4.76
C ALA A 74 10.17 10.19 -4.43
N MET A 75 11.03 9.21 -4.14
CA MET A 75 10.65 7.86 -3.74
C MET A 75 11.66 7.34 -2.71
N ALA A 76 11.19 6.52 -1.76
CA ALA A 76 12.06 5.89 -0.78
C ALA A 76 12.35 4.43 -1.11
N ASP A 77 13.51 3.95 -0.65
CA ASP A 77 13.80 2.51 -0.54
C ASP A 77 13.35 1.95 0.83
N VAL A 78 13.65 0.67 1.09
CA VAL A 78 13.22 -0.01 2.33
C VAL A 78 13.96 0.48 3.58
N GLU A 79 15.14 1.08 3.39
CA GLU A 79 15.93 1.65 4.48
C GLU A 79 15.49 3.08 4.82
N GLY A 80 14.50 3.61 4.10
CA GLY A 80 14.00 4.97 4.26
C GLY A 80 14.89 6.01 3.57
N ASN A 81 15.81 5.59 2.69
CA ASN A 81 16.58 6.54 1.92
C ASN A 81 15.70 7.14 0.81
N ILE A 82 15.70 8.47 0.68
CA ILE A 82 14.83 9.16 -0.30
C ILE A 82 15.63 9.61 -1.51
N PHE A 83 15.25 9.11 -2.68
CA PHE A 83 15.79 9.52 -3.98
C PHE A 83 14.90 10.60 -4.59
N ILE A 84 15.50 11.64 -5.16
CA ILE A 84 14.80 12.82 -5.67
C ILE A 84 15.27 13.11 -7.09
N ALA A 85 14.35 13.17 -8.04
CA ALA A 85 14.59 13.72 -9.37
C ALA A 85 14.58 15.25 -9.26
N ASP A 86 15.76 15.83 -9.09
CA ASP A 86 16.00 17.26 -9.00
C ASP A 86 16.24 17.80 -10.41
N LYS A 87 15.12 18.11 -11.08
CA LYS A 87 15.05 18.24 -12.54
C LYS A 87 16.03 19.28 -13.08
N ASP A 88 15.96 20.49 -12.55
CA ASP A 88 16.76 21.61 -13.07
C ASP A 88 18.16 21.62 -12.44
N ALA A 89 18.39 20.83 -11.40
CA ALA A 89 19.73 20.45 -10.97
C ALA A 89 20.34 19.38 -11.88
N HIS A 90 19.62 18.78 -12.82
CA HIS A 90 20.13 17.72 -13.71
C HIS A 90 20.78 16.56 -12.95
N ALA A 91 20.16 16.19 -11.83
CA ALA A 91 20.70 15.22 -10.89
C ALA A 91 19.59 14.40 -10.22
N VAL A 92 19.97 13.21 -9.77
CA VAL A 92 19.24 12.47 -8.74
C VAL A 92 19.95 12.71 -7.41
N ARG A 93 19.21 13.29 -6.47
CA ARG A 93 19.66 13.51 -5.11
C ARG A 93 19.21 12.33 -4.24
N TRP A 94 19.94 12.09 -3.16
CA TRP A 94 19.69 11.02 -2.21
C TRP A 94 19.78 11.61 -0.81
N ILE A 95 18.80 11.27 0.05
CA ILE A 95 18.78 11.63 1.46
C ILE A 95 18.95 10.34 2.26
N GLY A 96 20.01 10.27 3.05
CA GLY A 96 20.23 9.16 3.98
C GLY A 96 19.45 9.32 5.30
N PRO A 97 19.43 8.30 6.16
CA PRO A 97 18.70 8.31 7.43
C PRO A 97 19.19 9.38 8.42
N THR A 98 20.40 9.90 8.22
CA THR A 98 20.95 11.03 8.99
C THR A 98 20.45 12.40 8.54
N GLY A 99 19.54 12.45 7.55
CA GLY A 99 19.02 13.69 6.98
C GLY A 99 20.06 14.47 6.16
N THR A 100 21.08 13.80 5.64
CA THR A 100 22.13 14.41 4.80
C THR A 100 21.86 14.14 3.33
N ILE A 101 22.10 15.14 2.47
CA ILE A 101 21.85 15.05 1.03
C ILE A 101 23.14 14.80 0.22
N HIS A 102 23.05 13.97 -0.81
CA HIS A 102 24.13 13.69 -1.75
C HIS A 102 23.61 13.59 -3.19
N THR A 103 24.43 13.92 -4.18
CA THR A 103 24.16 13.59 -5.59
C THR A 103 24.65 12.16 -5.89
N VAL A 104 23.73 11.29 -6.31
CA VAL A 104 24.02 9.87 -6.63
C VAL A 104 24.01 9.57 -8.13
N ALA A 105 23.35 10.41 -8.92
CA ALA A 105 23.47 10.40 -10.38
C ALA A 105 23.35 11.82 -10.94
N GLY A 106 24.02 12.10 -12.06
CA GLY A 106 24.10 13.45 -12.60
C GLY A 106 25.36 14.18 -12.14
N THR A 107 25.81 15.16 -12.94
CA THR A 107 26.98 16.02 -12.63
C THR A 107 26.56 17.46 -12.32
N ASN A 108 25.26 17.69 -12.20
CA ASN A 108 24.64 19.01 -12.13
C ASN A 108 24.82 19.90 -13.37
N VAL A 109 25.15 19.27 -14.50
CA VAL A 109 25.27 19.88 -15.81
C VAL A 109 24.44 19.05 -16.79
N ALA A 110 23.51 19.70 -17.50
CA ALA A 110 22.72 19.07 -18.54
C ALA A 110 23.61 18.42 -19.60
N GLY A 111 23.34 17.16 -19.91
CA GLY A 111 23.98 16.47 -21.03
C GLY A 111 23.86 14.96 -20.95
N PHE A 112 24.61 14.29 -21.81
CA PHE A 112 24.75 12.84 -21.85
C PHE A 112 26.20 12.50 -22.22
N ASN A 113 26.88 11.74 -21.38
CA ASN A 113 28.28 11.32 -21.60
C ASN A 113 28.48 9.80 -21.49
N GLY A 114 27.40 9.03 -21.52
CA GLY A 114 27.42 7.57 -21.50
C GLY A 114 27.07 6.98 -20.13
N ASP A 115 27.57 5.75 -19.92
CA ASP A 115 27.31 4.93 -18.73
C ASP A 115 28.57 4.81 -17.88
N GLY A 116 28.40 4.57 -16.58
CA GLY A 116 29.50 4.47 -15.61
C GLY A 116 29.07 4.92 -14.22
N PRO A 117 30.01 5.33 -13.34
CA PRO A 117 29.67 5.81 -12.01
C PRO A 117 28.68 6.99 -12.10
N GLY A 118 27.55 6.88 -11.40
CA GLY A 118 26.40 7.79 -11.50
C GLY A 118 26.76 9.27 -11.33
N PRO A 119 27.52 9.66 -10.28
CA PRO A 119 27.92 11.06 -10.08
C PRO A 119 28.88 11.61 -11.15
N SER A 120 29.41 10.74 -12.01
CA SER A 120 30.26 11.13 -13.16
C SER A 120 29.49 11.16 -14.49
N GLN A 121 28.25 10.65 -14.51
CA GLN A 121 27.42 10.65 -15.71
C GLN A 121 26.46 11.85 -15.70
N GLN A 122 26.33 12.51 -16.85
CA GLN A 122 25.39 13.59 -17.06
C GLN A 122 23.97 13.03 -17.22
N LEU A 123 23.04 13.74 -16.60
CA LEU A 123 21.61 13.64 -16.83
C LEU A 123 21.13 14.95 -17.45
N ASN A 124 19.95 14.95 -18.03
CA ASN A 124 19.34 16.13 -18.60
C ASN A 124 17.84 16.16 -18.28
N GLU A 125 17.50 17.03 -17.34
CA GLU A 125 16.14 17.19 -16.81
C GLU A 125 15.50 15.86 -16.34
N PRO A 126 16.12 15.12 -15.40
CA PRO A 126 15.51 13.90 -14.86
C PRO A 126 14.15 14.23 -14.23
N ASN A 127 13.13 13.45 -14.53
CA ASN A 127 11.74 13.87 -14.31
C ASN A 127 10.90 12.88 -13.49
N GLY A 128 10.99 11.59 -13.82
CA GLY A 128 10.32 10.49 -13.13
C GLY A 128 11.33 9.54 -12.52
N LEU A 129 10.96 8.91 -11.41
CA LEU A 129 11.73 7.87 -10.74
C LEU A 129 10.89 6.60 -10.57
N PHE A 130 11.56 5.47 -10.48
CA PHE A 130 11.00 4.24 -9.92
C PHE A 130 12.07 3.56 -9.08
N THR A 131 11.91 3.58 -7.75
CA THR A 131 12.89 3.06 -6.79
C THR A 131 12.42 1.73 -6.23
N PHE A 132 13.27 0.72 -6.31
CA PHE A 132 13.06 -0.58 -5.68
C PHE A 132 13.48 -0.57 -4.21
N ALA A 133 13.04 -1.58 -3.47
CA ALA A 133 13.37 -1.73 -2.04
C ALA A 133 14.87 -1.78 -1.77
N ASP A 134 15.67 -2.35 -2.68
CA ASP A 134 17.13 -2.44 -2.51
C ASP A 134 17.88 -1.14 -2.85
N GLY A 135 17.16 -0.08 -3.25
CA GLY A 135 17.74 1.20 -3.66
C GLY A 135 18.14 1.27 -5.14
N THR A 136 17.90 0.22 -5.93
CA THR A 136 17.99 0.32 -7.40
C THR A 136 16.94 1.32 -7.89
N THR A 137 17.37 2.32 -8.66
CA THR A 137 16.48 3.41 -9.09
C THR A 137 16.51 3.59 -10.60
N PHE A 138 15.35 3.48 -11.23
CA PHE A 138 15.15 3.84 -12.62
C PHE A 138 14.79 5.31 -12.74
N ILE A 139 15.32 5.96 -13.77
CA ILE A 139 15.29 7.41 -13.96
C ILE A 139 14.81 7.71 -15.37
N LEU A 140 13.75 8.50 -15.47
CA LEU A 140 13.33 9.10 -16.73
C LEU A 140 14.20 10.32 -17.01
N ASP A 141 15.30 10.11 -17.74
CA ASP A 141 16.25 11.12 -18.19
C ASP A 141 15.67 11.85 -19.41
N LEU A 142 14.67 12.70 -19.13
CA LEU A 142 13.66 13.18 -20.07
C LEU A 142 14.26 13.83 -21.31
N ALA A 143 15.13 14.83 -21.13
CA ALA A 143 15.67 15.59 -22.25
C ALA A 143 16.75 14.81 -23.03
N ASN A 144 17.28 13.74 -22.44
CA ASN A 144 18.09 12.74 -23.15
C ASN A 144 17.25 11.62 -23.78
N SER A 145 15.92 11.70 -23.68
CA SER A 145 14.96 10.73 -24.22
C SER A 145 15.25 9.30 -23.79
N SER A 146 15.74 9.10 -22.58
CA SER A 146 16.27 7.81 -22.13
C SER A 146 15.67 7.38 -20.79
N VAL A 147 15.56 6.07 -20.59
CA VAL A 147 15.39 5.49 -19.25
C VAL A 147 16.73 4.94 -18.81
N ARG A 148 17.19 5.41 -17.65
CA ARG A 148 18.47 5.03 -17.03
C ARG A 148 18.19 4.20 -15.78
N ARG A 149 19.12 3.32 -15.42
CA ARG A 149 19.08 2.50 -14.20
C ARG A 149 20.32 2.81 -13.37
N LEU A 150 20.12 3.25 -12.14
CA LEU A 150 21.15 3.41 -11.12
C LEU A 150 21.15 2.16 -10.23
N ASP A 151 22.23 1.39 -10.26
CA ASP A 151 22.37 0.21 -9.41
C ASP A 151 22.83 0.55 -7.99
N THR A 152 22.75 -0.41 -7.07
CA THR A 152 23.16 -0.27 -5.67
C THR A 152 24.68 -0.12 -5.48
N SER A 153 25.47 -0.36 -6.52
CA SER A 153 26.91 -0.08 -6.56
C SER A 153 27.22 1.34 -7.06
N GLY A 154 26.19 2.13 -7.39
CA GLY A 154 26.30 3.49 -7.88
C GLY A 154 26.65 3.61 -9.36
N ASN A 155 26.47 2.56 -10.17
CA ASN A 155 26.63 2.65 -11.62
C ASN A 155 25.31 3.04 -12.29
N LEU A 156 25.39 4.01 -13.20
CA LEU A 156 24.31 4.42 -14.06
C LEU A 156 24.47 3.79 -15.45
N THR A 157 23.46 3.03 -15.86
CA THR A 157 23.40 2.36 -17.18
C THR A 157 22.18 2.79 -17.97
N THR A 158 22.28 2.84 -19.30
CA THR A 158 21.16 3.14 -20.19
C THR A 158 20.38 1.87 -20.49
N ILE A 159 19.08 1.86 -20.20
CA ILE A 159 18.18 0.74 -20.54
C ILE A 159 17.73 0.86 -22.00
N PHE A 160 17.22 2.03 -22.35
CA PHE A 160 16.92 2.40 -23.73
C PHE A 160 16.95 3.91 -23.94
N THR A 161 17.06 4.30 -25.21
CA THR A 161 16.84 5.66 -25.69
C THR A 161 15.70 5.62 -26.72
N ASP A 162 14.68 6.44 -26.53
CA ASP A 162 13.55 6.55 -27.45
C ASP A 162 13.92 7.45 -28.65
N PRO A 163 14.01 6.89 -29.87
CA PRO A 163 14.37 7.67 -31.06
C PRO A 163 13.28 8.68 -31.47
N ALA A 164 12.05 8.51 -31.00
CA ALA A 164 10.96 9.47 -31.24
C ALA A 164 11.01 10.66 -30.25
N GLY A 165 11.86 10.57 -29.22
CA GLY A 165 12.02 11.58 -28.18
C GLY A 165 10.99 11.47 -27.04
N LEU A 166 11.35 12.04 -25.89
CA LEU A 166 10.45 12.22 -24.74
C LEU A 166 10.22 13.73 -24.56
N SER A 167 8.98 14.19 -24.67
CA SER A 167 8.65 15.63 -24.72
C SER A 167 8.18 16.21 -23.39
N VAL A 168 7.32 15.48 -22.69
CA VAL A 168 6.78 15.81 -21.36
C VAL A 168 6.23 14.53 -20.72
N GLY A 169 6.08 14.50 -19.40
CA GLY A 169 5.58 13.35 -18.67
C GLY A 169 6.51 12.97 -17.51
N ARG A 170 5.94 12.42 -16.45
CA ARG A 170 6.68 12.02 -15.23
C ARG A 170 6.52 10.54 -14.91
N GLY A 171 5.48 9.93 -15.47
CA GLY A 171 5.17 8.53 -15.26
C GLY A 171 6.31 7.61 -15.65
N LEU A 172 6.78 6.84 -14.68
CA LEU A 172 7.69 5.72 -14.86
C LEU A 172 7.26 4.62 -13.89
N TRP A 173 7.08 3.42 -14.41
CA TRP A 173 6.83 2.22 -13.60
C TRP A 173 7.64 1.07 -14.18
N VAL A 174 8.21 0.24 -13.31
CA VAL A 174 9.06 -0.89 -13.70
C VAL A 174 8.57 -2.15 -12.99
N SER A 175 8.44 -3.26 -13.72
CA SER A 175 8.08 -4.54 -13.14
C SER A 175 9.17 -5.04 -12.19
N ALA A 176 8.81 -5.87 -11.22
CA ALA A 176 9.73 -6.35 -10.19
C ALA A 176 10.95 -7.11 -10.75
N ASP A 177 10.79 -7.76 -11.90
CA ASP A 177 11.83 -8.49 -12.64
C ASP A 177 12.56 -7.63 -13.69
N GLU A 178 12.26 -6.33 -13.74
CA GLU A 178 12.80 -5.32 -14.68
C GLU A 178 12.53 -5.63 -16.17
N SER A 179 11.65 -6.59 -16.48
CA SER A 179 11.37 -7.03 -17.86
C SER A 179 10.32 -6.18 -18.59
N LEU A 180 9.60 -5.32 -17.87
CA LEU A 180 8.57 -4.45 -18.41
C LEU A 180 8.66 -3.06 -17.78
N ILE A 181 8.73 -2.04 -18.64
CA ILE A 181 8.73 -0.63 -18.22
C ILE A 181 7.55 0.06 -18.87
N TYR A 182 6.72 0.70 -18.07
CA TYR A 182 5.76 1.69 -18.55
C TYR A 182 6.31 3.09 -18.34
N PHE A 183 6.12 3.97 -19.30
CA PHE A 183 6.57 5.35 -19.20
C PHE A 183 5.66 6.32 -19.96
N ALA A 184 5.58 7.54 -19.46
CA ALA A 184 4.86 8.63 -20.10
C ALA A 184 5.74 9.31 -21.15
N SER A 185 5.18 9.56 -22.33
CA SER A 185 5.78 10.41 -23.37
C SER A 185 4.72 11.27 -24.03
N GLY A 186 4.66 12.54 -23.67
CA GLY A 186 3.71 13.50 -24.21
C GLY A 186 2.27 13.14 -23.88
N SER A 187 1.53 12.72 -24.91
CA SER A 187 0.14 12.30 -24.86
C SER A 187 -0.03 10.78 -24.90
N GLU A 188 1.04 10.03 -24.68
CA GLU A 188 1.10 8.57 -24.85
C GLU A 188 1.69 7.87 -23.62
N VAL A 189 1.01 6.80 -23.19
CA VAL A 189 1.61 5.80 -22.31
C VAL A 189 2.25 4.77 -23.22
N ARG A 190 3.56 4.61 -23.07
CA ARG A 190 4.37 3.65 -23.83
C ARG A 190 4.89 2.57 -22.91
N GLN A 191 5.26 1.46 -23.51
CA GLN A 191 5.86 0.32 -22.82
C GLN A 191 7.16 -0.09 -23.48
N TRP A 192 8.04 -0.73 -22.72
CA TRP A 192 9.27 -1.33 -23.22
C TRP A 192 9.47 -2.72 -22.63
N THR A 193 9.91 -3.66 -23.46
CA THR A 193 10.43 -4.97 -23.04
C THR A 193 11.79 -5.22 -23.70
N PRO A 194 12.65 -6.07 -23.11
CA PRO A 194 13.93 -6.45 -23.71
C PRO A 194 13.82 -7.04 -25.13
N ASP A 195 12.75 -7.79 -25.39
CA ASP A 195 12.56 -8.53 -26.64
C ASP A 195 11.89 -7.68 -27.74
N GLU A 196 10.93 -6.82 -27.38
CA GLU A 196 10.14 -6.06 -28.36
C GLU A 196 10.59 -4.59 -28.48
N GLY A 197 11.36 -4.10 -27.51
CA GLY A 197 11.70 -2.69 -27.43
C GLY A 197 10.47 -1.83 -27.10
N ILE A 198 10.49 -0.58 -27.56
CA ILE A 198 9.44 0.40 -27.26
C ILE A 198 8.20 0.18 -28.12
N SER A 199 7.02 0.14 -27.51
CA SER A 199 5.72 0.12 -28.19
C SER A 199 4.70 1.05 -27.51
N LEU A 200 3.67 1.43 -28.26
CA LEU A 200 2.56 2.23 -27.74
C LEU A 200 1.59 1.33 -26.96
N LEU A 201 1.22 1.73 -25.74
CA LEU A 201 0.13 1.10 -24.99
C LEU A 201 -1.18 1.88 -25.20
N ALA A 202 -1.17 3.20 -24.94
CA ALA A 202 -2.35 4.04 -25.07
C ALA A 202 -1.99 5.48 -25.43
N SER A 203 -2.94 6.18 -26.06
CA SER A 203 -2.78 7.57 -26.49
C SER A 203 -4.04 8.39 -26.21
N GLY A 204 -4.01 9.68 -26.56
CA GLY A 204 -5.17 10.57 -26.42
C GLY A 204 -5.26 11.26 -25.06
N PHE A 205 -4.14 11.37 -24.35
CA PHE A 205 -4.03 12.20 -23.15
C PHE A 205 -3.77 13.66 -23.54
N ALA A 206 -4.33 14.62 -22.80
CA ALA A 206 -4.07 16.04 -23.06
C ALA A 206 -2.67 16.45 -22.59
N GLU A 207 -2.25 15.96 -21.42
CA GLU A 207 -0.85 15.95 -20.98
C GLU A 207 -0.70 14.92 -19.86
N LEU A 208 0.19 13.94 -20.01
CA LEU A 208 0.39 12.94 -18.96
C LEU A 208 1.06 13.52 -17.71
N GLY A 209 0.48 13.21 -16.55
CA GLY A 209 1.12 13.39 -15.26
C GLY A 209 1.97 12.17 -14.90
N ASN A 210 1.59 11.48 -13.83
CA ASN A 210 2.22 10.26 -13.35
C ASN A 210 1.46 9.01 -13.81
N ILE A 211 2.12 7.86 -13.71
CA ILE A 211 1.52 6.54 -13.94
C ILE A 211 1.81 5.64 -12.74
N THR A 212 0.94 4.66 -12.53
CA THR A 212 1.14 3.54 -11.62
C THR A 212 0.51 2.29 -12.24
N VAL A 213 0.74 1.14 -11.64
CA VAL A 213 0.00 -0.09 -11.93
C VAL A 213 -0.96 -0.36 -10.79
N ASP A 214 -2.20 -0.71 -11.11
CA ASP A 214 -3.19 -1.15 -10.11
C ASP A 214 -2.77 -2.51 -9.56
N PRO A 215 -2.56 -2.65 -8.24
CA PRO A 215 -2.08 -3.90 -7.65
C PRO A 215 -3.09 -5.05 -7.74
N LEU A 216 -4.38 -4.78 -7.99
CA LEU A 216 -5.44 -5.79 -8.01
C LEU A 216 -5.56 -6.51 -9.34
N ASP A 217 -5.34 -5.82 -10.46
CA ASP A 217 -5.49 -6.39 -11.80
C ASP A 217 -4.27 -6.19 -12.73
N GLY A 218 -3.25 -5.45 -12.29
CA GLY A 218 -2.04 -5.23 -13.04
C GLY A 218 -2.19 -4.24 -14.20
N PHE A 219 -3.30 -3.52 -14.29
CA PHE A 219 -3.51 -2.54 -15.36
C PHE A 219 -2.87 -1.20 -15.04
N VAL A 220 -2.40 -0.52 -16.09
CA VAL A 220 -1.78 0.80 -15.95
C VAL A 220 -2.86 1.82 -15.64
N VAL A 221 -2.57 2.73 -14.71
CA VAL A 221 -3.40 3.88 -14.40
C VAL A 221 -2.58 5.14 -14.55
N ALA A 222 -3.12 6.11 -15.27
CA ALA A 222 -2.44 7.34 -15.61
C ALA A 222 -3.30 8.56 -15.27
N THR A 223 -2.67 9.61 -14.76
CA THR A 223 -3.31 10.93 -14.63
C THR A 223 -3.18 11.71 -15.93
N ASP A 224 -4.29 12.26 -16.43
CA ASP A 224 -4.33 13.21 -17.54
C ASP A 224 -4.44 14.64 -16.96
N ARG A 225 -3.31 15.34 -16.87
CA ARG A 225 -3.21 16.62 -16.18
C ARG A 225 -4.14 17.67 -16.80
N PHE A 226 -4.03 17.91 -18.10
CA PHE A 226 -4.92 18.85 -18.78
C PHE A 226 -6.27 18.25 -19.18
N GLY A 227 -6.42 16.92 -19.08
CA GLY A 227 -7.71 16.26 -19.12
C GLY A 227 -8.50 16.38 -17.81
N HIS A 228 -7.85 16.75 -16.70
CA HIS A 228 -8.46 16.83 -15.36
C HIS A 228 -9.13 15.52 -14.92
N GLU A 229 -8.52 14.39 -15.28
CA GLU A 229 -9.06 13.06 -15.02
C GLU A 229 -7.98 12.00 -14.89
N VAL A 230 -8.38 10.85 -14.36
CA VAL A 230 -7.54 9.67 -14.15
C VAL A 230 -8.12 8.52 -14.96
N ARG A 231 -7.28 7.83 -15.73
CA ARG A 231 -7.70 6.77 -16.64
C ARG A 231 -6.98 5.46 -16.30
N LYS A 232 -7.74 4.39 -16.14
CA LYS A 232 -7.27 3.00 -16.15
C LYS A 232 -7.17 2.53 -17.60
N ILE A 233 -6.07 1.90 -17.97
CA ILE A 233 -5.72 1.53 -19.33
C ILE A 233 -5.72 0.01 -19.42
N PHE A 234 -6.52 -0.52 -20.33
CA PHE A 234 -6.63 -1.96 -20.57
C PHE A 234 -5.54 -2.44 -21.53
N PRO A 235 -5.22 -3.76 -21.55
CA PRO A 235 -4.19 -4.31 -22.43
C PRO A 235 -4.45 -4.12 -23.94
N ASP A 236 -5.68 -3.84 -24.35
CA ASP A 236 -6.04 -3.53 -25.73
C ASP A 236 -5.83 -2.04 -26.11
N GLY A 237 -5.31 -1.24 -25.17
CA GLY A 237 -5.06 0.19 -25.32
C GLY A 237 -6.30 1.08 -25.11
N SER A 238 -7.48 0.49 -24.90
CA SER A 238 -8.65 1.25 -24.47
C SER A 238 -8.50 1.72 -23.02
N SER A 239 -9.27 2.73 -22.61
CA SER A 239 -9.20 3.25 -21.25
C SER A 239 -10.56 3.59 -20.66
N LEU A 240 -10.63 3.54 -19.33
CA LEU A 240 -11.78 3.87 -18.51
C LEU A 240 -11.40 4.99 -17.53
N ARG A 241 -12.20 6.03 -17.46
CA ARG A 241 -12.05 7.05 -16.43
C ARG A 241 -12.45 6.50 -15.06
N ILE A 242 -11.60 6.70 -14.06
CA ILE A 242 -11.82 6.22 -12.69
C ILE A 242 -11.94 7.36 -11.67
N ALA A 243 -11.41 8.55 -11.97
CA ALA A 243 -11.57 9.75 -11.17
C ALA A 243 -11.47 11.01 -12.04
N GLY A 244 -11.98 12.13 -11.54
CA GLY A 244 -12.06 13.39 -12.30
C GLY A 244 -13.25 13.44 -13.23
N ASN A 245 -13.87 14.61 -13.36
CA ASN A 245 -15.03 14.83 -14.23
C ASN A 245 -14.66 15.43 -15.59
N GLY A 246 -13.37 15.66 -15.86
CA GLY A 246 -12.90 16.31 -17.08
C GLY A 246 -12.86 17.84 -17.01
N THR A 247 -13.10 18.42 -15.83
CA THR A 247 -13.13 19.88 -15.60
C THR A 247 -12.38 20.25 -14.32
N THR A 248 -12.22 21.55 -14.06
CA THR A 248 -11.52 22.09 -12.89
C THR A 248 -12.43 22.33 -11.68
N SER A 249 -13.71 21.95 -11.72
CA SER A 249 -14.66 22.23 -10.63
C SER A 249 -15.80 21.21 -10.54
N GLY A 250 -16.59 21.29 -9.47
CA GLY A 250 -17.70 20.37 -9.19
C GLY A 250 -17.28 19.18 -8.32
N GLY A 251 -18.25 18.55 -7.65
CA GLY A 251 -17.98 17.52 -6.66
C GLY A 251 -17.26 18.05 -5.41
N GLY A 252 -16.44 17.21 -4.78
CA GLY A 252 -15.73 17.54 -3.54
C GLY A 252 -15.66 16.36 -2.56
N SER A 253 -15.05 16.60 -1.40
CA SER A 253 -14.88 15.59 -0.36
C SER A 253 -16.21 14.93 0.04
N GLY A 254 -16.23 13.60 0.15
CA GLY A 254 -17.41 12.79 0.46
C GLY A 254 -18.34 12.54 -0.75
N LEU A 255 -17.97 12.98 -1.96
CA LEU A 255 -18.73 12.73 -3.19
C LEU A 255 -18.01 11.73 -4.09
N SER A 256 -18.66 11.35 -5.19
CA SER A 256 -18.04 10.45 -6.17
C SER A 256 -16.78 11.07 -6.80
N ALA A 257 -15.71 10.29 -6.89
CA ALA A 257 -14.48 10.67 -7.57
C ALA A 257 -14.71 11.03 -9.05
N LEU A 258 -15.68 10.39 -9.71
CA LEU A 258 -16.04 10.65 -11.11
C LEU A 258 -16.84 11.95 -11.32
N ALA A 259 -17.40 12.50 -10.25
CA ALA A 259 -18.14 13.76 -10.28
C ALA A 259 -17.29 14.97 -9.89
N THR A 260 -16.09 14.72 -9.36
CA THR A 260 -15.21 15.75 -8.79
C THR A 260 -14.29 16.35 -9.85
N GLY A 261 -14.19 17.67 -9.91
CA GLY A 261 -13.23 18.37 -10.75
C GLY A 261 -11.85 18.30 -10.12
N LEU A 262 -10.86 17.84 -10.88
CA LEU A 262 -9.50 17.65 -10.38
C LEU A 262 -8.53 18.53 -11.19
N ASN A 263 -8.38 19.77 -10.74
CA ASN A 263 -7.64 20.80 -11.48
C ASN A 263 -6.16 20.46 -11.61
N GLU A 264 -5.79 20.06 -12.82
CA GLU A 264 -4.44 19.57 -13.13
C GLU A 264 -3.99 18.41 -12.22
N VAL A 265 -4.80 17.35 -12.12
CA VAL A 265 -4.39 16.10 -11.44
C VAL A 265 -3.08 15.58 -12.03
N ARG A 266 -2.06 15.41 -11.19
CA ARG A 266 -0.69 15.16 -11.66
C ARG A 266 -0.08 13.87 -11.14
N THR A 267 -0.51 13.41 -9.98
CA THR A 267 0.03 12.20 -9.35
C THR A 267 -1.09 11.25 -8.97
N ILE A 268 -0.77 9.96 -9.03
CA ILE A 268 -1.57 8.87 -8.51
C ILE A 268 -0.63 7.89 -7.81
N GLN A 269 -1.07 7.38 -6.66
CA GLN A 269 -0.37 6.33 -5.94
C GLN A 269 -1.40 5.40 -5.28
N TYR A 270 -1.35 4.11 -5.57
CA TYR A 270 -2.20 3.15 -4.89
C TYR A 270 -1.77 2.93 -3.46
N ASP A 271 -2.77 2.68 -2.61
CA ASP A 271 -2.63 2.14 -1.29
C ASP A 271 -2.78 0.61 -1.30
N THR A 272 -2.27 -0.08 -0.28
CA THR A 272 -2.35 -1.56 -0.19
C THR A 272 -3.78 -2.08 -0.04
N THR A 273 -4.71 -1.22 0.40
CA THR A 273 -6.13 -1.55 0.58
C THR A 273 -6.95 -1.48 -0.71
N GLY A 274 -6.36 -0.98 -1.81
CA GLY A 274 -7.02 -0.77 -3.10
C GLY A 274 -7.54 0.64 -3.34
N GLY A 275 -7.63 1.48 -2.29
CA GLY A 275 -7.79 2.93 -2.45
C GLY A 275 -6.54 3.59 -3.05
N TYR A 276 -6.63 4.87 -3.41
CA TYR A 276 -5.49 5.57 -4.03
C TYR A 276 -5.46 7.08 -3.75
N TYR A 277 -4.25 7.62 -3.69
CA TYR A 277 -3.98 9.03 -3.48
C TYR A 277 -3.87 9.75 -4.81
N LEU A 278 -4.42 10.97 -4.89
CA LEU A 278 -4.31 11.86 -6.03
C LEU A 278 -3.79 13.22 -5.58
N GLY A 279 -3.00 13.90 -6.41
CA GLY A 279 -2.57 15.28 -6.16
C GLY A 279 -3.01 16.22 -7.28
N THR A 280 -3.68 17.31 -6.93
CA THR A 280 -4.07 18.38 -7.86
C THR A 280 -3.06 19.52 -7.80
N HIS A 281 -2.41 19.79 -8.93
CA HIS A 281 -1.31 20.74 -8.99
C HIS A 281 -1.76 22.20 -8.81
N ARG A 282 -2.94 22.58 -9.34
CA ARG A 282 -3.41 23.97 -9.28
C ARG A 282 -4.13 24.31 -8.00
N ASP A 283 -4.94 23.39 -7.48
CA ASP A 283 -5.65 23.58 -6.22
C ASP A 283 -4.74 23.33 -5.01
N SER A 284 -3.58 22.71 -5.21
CA SER A 284 -2.62 22.33 -4.15
C SER A 284 -3.23 21.38 -3.12
N GLN A 285 -3.94 20.36 -3.59
CA GLN A 285 -4.63 19.42 -2.72
C GLN A 285 -4.15 17.99 -2.96
N ILE A 286 -4.13 17.22 -1.88
CA ILE A 286 -3.98 15.77 -1.93
C ILE A 286 -5.29 15.16 -1.49
N TRP A 287 -5.77 14.23 -2.31
CA TRP A 287 -7.04 13.53 -2.16
C TRP A 287 -6.78 12.04 -1.93
N TYR A 288 -7.71 11.38 -1.27
CA TYR A 288 -7.78 9.93 -1.19
C TYR A 288 -9.11 9.46 -1.82
N VAL A 289 -9.06 8.50 -2.72
CA VAL A 289 -10.25 7.83 -3.27
C VAL A 289 -10.33 6.44 -2.64
N ASP A 290 -11.44 6.17 -1.96
CA ASP A 290 -11.68 4.88 -1.33
C ASP A 290 -12.13 3.80 -2.34
N THR A 291 -12.20 2.56 -1.87
CA THR A 291 -12.57 1.40 -2.70
C THR A 291 -14.01 1.44 -3.21
N GLU A 292 -14.88 2.28 -2.62
CA GLU A 292 -16.25 2.51 -3.08
C GLU A 292 -16.34 3.64 -4.13
N GLY A 293 -15.24 4.35 -4.40
CA GLY A 293 -15.15 5.43 -5.37
C GLY A 293 -15.59 6.79 -4.83
N THR A 294 -15.63 6.96 -3.51
CA THR A 294 -15.81 8.26 -2.85
C THR A 294 -14.45 8.93 -2.69
N ILE A 295 -14.37 10.22 -3.00
CA ILE A 295 -13.14 11.01 -2.86
C ILE A 295 -13.17 11.84 -1.58
N HIS A 296 -12.05 11.92 -0.88
CA HIS A 296 -11.89 12.59 0.40
C HIS A 296 -10.69 13.54 0.34
N LEU A 297 -10.86 14.76 0.84
CA LEU A 297 -9.73 15.70 0.94
C LEU A 297 -8.83 15.27 2.10
N LEU A 298 -7.60 14.90 1.79
CA LEU A 298 -6.62 14.45 2.77
C LEU A 298 -5.72 15.60 3.23
N ILE A 299 -5.19 16.39 2.30
CA ILE A 299 -4.33 17.53 2.59
C ILE A 299 -4.80 18.72 1.76
N ASP A 300 -5.14 19.81 2.46
CA ASP A 300 -5.49 21.07 1.82
C ASP A 300 -4.26 21.96 1.66
N GLY A 301 -4.27 22.82 0.65
CA GLY A 301 -3.17 23.71 0.33
C GLY A 301 -3.64 24.98 -0.37
N ASP A 302 -2.69 25.83 -0.71
CA ASP A 302 -2.97 27.06 -1.45
C ASP A 302 -1.76 27.57 -2.21
N ARG A 303 -1.85 27.40 -3.53
CA ARG A 303 -0.89 27.88 -4.52
C ARG A 303 -0.74 29.40 -4.50
N SER A 304 -1.84 30.14 -4.29
CA SER A 304 -1.85 31.60 -4.47
C SER A 304 -0.99 32.33 -3.43
N ASN A 305 -0.80 31.71 -2.28
CA ASN A 305 0.04 32.20 -1.19
C ASN A 305 1.37 31.44 -1.07
N ASP A 306 1.66 30.56 -2.03
CA ASP A 306 2.78 29.61 -1.97
C ASP A 306 2.92 28.95 -0.59
N THR A 307 1.80 28.37 -0.13
CA THR A 307 1.66 27.94 1.26
C THR A 307 2.61 26.78 1.58
N HIS A 308 3.41 26.97 2.62
CA HIS A 308 4.24 25.93 3.21
C HIS A 308 4.10 26.00 4.74
N ALA A 309 3.33 25.07 5.31
CA ALA A 309 2.98 25.08 6.73
C ALA A 309 2.74 23.67 7.28
N GLY A 310 2.53 23.57 8.59
CA GLY A 310 2.15 22.32 9.26
C GLY A 310 3.29 21.43 9.71
N ASP A 311 4.55 21.86 9.54
CA ASP A 311 5.72 21.09 10.01
C ASP A 311 5.68 20.84 11.52
N GLY A 312 5.92 19.58 11.90
CA GLY A 312 5.91 19.11 13.28
C GLY A 312 4.51 18.94 13.87
N LEU A 313 3.44 19.13 13.09
CA LEU A 313 2.06 18.98 13.53
C LEU A 313 1.43 17.71 12.94
N PRO A 314 0.47 17.08 13.64
CA PRO A 314 -0.31 15.98 13.07
C PRO A 314 -0.96 16.40 11.77
N LEU A 315 -0.99 15.50 10.78
CA LEU A 315 -1.57 15.77 9.46
C LEU A 315 -3.02 16.30 9.57
N THR A 316 -3.77 15.76 10.53
CA THR A 316 -5.16 16.09 10.86
C THR A 316 -5.38 17.50 11.39
N THR A 317 -4.30 18.23 11.73
CA THR A 317 -4.41 19.62 12.17
C THR A 317 -5.06 20.46 11.06
N PRO A 318 -6.14 21.22 11.30
CA PRO A 318 -6.77 22.01 10.23
C PRO A 318 -5.84 23.08 9.64
N GLY A 319 -6.05 23.41 8.36
CA GLY A 319 -5.37 24.50 7.65
C GLY A 319 -4.57 24.05 6.44
N GLN A 320 -4.32 24.98 5.52
CA GLN A 320 -3.57 24.78 4.28
C GLN A 320 -2.08 24.53 4.59
N LYS A 321 -1.49 23.49 4.00
CA LYS A 321 -0.16 22.98 4.35
C LYS A 321 0.85 22.99 3.21
N ILE A 322 0.34 22.86 1.99
CA ILE A 322 1.14 22.55 0.80
C ILE A 322 0.85 23.50 -0.36
N SER A 323 1.76 23.52 -1.32
CA SER A 323 1.70 24.31 -2.55
C SER A 323 2.22 23.48 -3.73
N GLU A 324 1.41 23.41 -4.79
CA GLU A 324 1.76 22.76 -6.06
C GLU A 324 2.40 21.34 -5.93
N PRO A 325 1.69 20.36 -5.36
CA PRO A 325 2.21 18.99 -5.29
C PRO A 325 2.46 18.46 -6.71
N ARG A 326 3.67 17.93 -6.93
CA ARG A 326 4.14 17.35 -8.21
C ARG A 326 4.02 15.84 -8.21
N ALA A 327 4.35 15.22 -7.10
CA ALA A 327 4.27 13.79 -6.88
C ALA A 327 3.87 13.51 -5.43
N VAL A 328 3.10 12.44 -5.26
CA VAL A 328 2.83 11.79 -3.98
C VAL A 328 3.19 10.33 -4.18
N THR A 329 4.10 9.83 -3.35
CA THR A 329 4.51 8.43 -3.34
C THR A 329 4.40 7.90 -1.91
N LEU A 330 4.43 6.59 -1.76
CA LEU A 330 4.49 5.95 -0.44
C LEU A 330 5.85 5.29 -0.31
N GLY A 331 6.52 5.53 0.82
CA GLY A 331 7.69 4.76 1.25
C GLY A 331 7.33 3.32 1.59
N PHE A 332 8.35 2.50 1.86
CA PHE A 332 8.16 1.08 2.18
C PHE A 332 7.42 0.82 3.49
N ASP A 333 7.53 1.77 4.40
CA ASP A 333 6.78 1.91 5.66
C ASP A 333 5.44 2.64 5.49
N ARG A 334 5.00 2.89 4.24
CA ARG A 334 3.82 3.72 3.87
C ARG A 334 3.89 5.17 4.36
N GLN A 335 5.08 5.68 4.70
CA GLN A 335 5.27 7.12 4.88
C GLN A 335 4.87 7.83 3.60
N MET A 336 4.01 8.85 3.69
CA MET A 336 3.64 9.61 2.50
C MET A 336 4.77 10.59 2.18
N ILE A 337 5.32 10.52 0.98
CA ILE A 337 6.35 11.43 0.49
C ILE A 337 5.69 12.37 -0.51
N ILE A 338 5.80 13.68 -0.26
CA ILE A 338 5.20 14.73 -1.08
C ILE A 338 6.34 15.54 -1.70
N THR A 339 6.35 15.61 -3.02
CA THR A 339 7.24 16.52 -3.76
C THR A 339 6.47 17.78 -4.10
N GLU A 340 6.90 18.94 -3.59
CA GLU A 340 6.17 20.20 -3.67
C GLU A 340 6.94 21.31 -4.39
N ASN A 341 6.16 22.13 -5.10
CA ASN A 341 6.51 23.43 -5.70
C ASN A 341 7.76 23.47 -6.62
N ASP A 342 7.83 24.50 -7.47
CA ASP A 342 9.04 24.83 -8.23
C ASP A 342 10.18 25.28 -7.30
N GLY A 343 9.87 25.87 -6.13
CA GLY A 343 10.83 26.22 -5.09
C GLY A 343 11.46 25.03 -4.37
N GLY A 344 10.87 23.84 -4.52
CA GLY A 344 11.47 22.56 -4.19
C GLY A 344 11.50 22.21 -2.70
N TYR A 345 10.44 21.54 -2.25
CA TYR A 345 10.42 20.84 -0.97
C TYR A 345 10.13 19.36 -1.17
N ILE A 346 10.76 18.53 -0.35
CA ILE A 346 10.29 17.17 -0.07
C ILE A 346 9.73 17.18 1.35
N ARG A 347 8.46 16.80 1.46
CA ARG A 347 7.80 16.57 2.75
C ARG A 347 7.57 15.09 2.95
N VAL A 348 7.47 14.73 4.21
CA VAL A 348 7.01 13.42 4.63
C VAL A 348 5.88 13.53 5.64
N VAL A 349 4.95 12.59 5.58
CA VAL A 349 3.99 12.34 6.65
C VAL A 349 4.30 10.98 7.23
N ASP A 350 4.80 10.98 8.46
CA ASP A 350 5.13 9.75 9.19
C ASP A 350 3.88 8.92 9.47
N ARG A 351 4.05 7.65 9.87
CA ARG A 351 2.94 6.82 10.35
C ARG A 351 2.70 7.05 11.83
N ALA A 352 1.44 7.15 12.24
CA ALA A 352 1.05 7.30 13.65
C ALA A 352 1.18 5.99 14.43
N LEU A 353 1.05 4.85 13.74
CA LEU A 353 1.18 3.49 14.26
C LEU A 353 2.05 2.70 13.27
N ASN A 354 3.22 2.23 13.73
CA ASN A 354 4.05 1.29 12.99
C ASN A 354 4.10 0.01 13.81
N ILE A 355 3.17 -0.91 13.51
CA ILE A 355 3.18 -2.25 14.08
C ILE A 355 3.88 -3.14 13.06
N PRO A 356 5.05 -3.71 13.37
CA PRO A 356 5.70 -4.67 12.49
C PRO A 356 4.73 -5.78 12.18
N GLY A 357 4.38 -5.83 10.91
CA GLY A 357 3.52 -6.86 10.36
C GLY A 357 2.02 -6.56 10.25
N ASP A 358 1.66 -5.32 10.43
CA ASP A 358 0.33 -4.84 10.11
C ASP A 358 0.36 -4.33 8.65
N PHE A 359 -0.10 -5.15 7.69
CA PHE A 359 0.03 -4.88 6.26
C PHE A 359 -1.09 -3.98 5.71
N ASP A 360 -2.25 -3.99 6.35
CA ASP A 360 -3.29 -3.00 6.10
C ASP A 360 -3.16 -1.74 6.99
N TYR A 361 -2.31 -1.81 8.01
CA TYR A 361 -1.93 -0.74 8.94
C TYR A 361 -3.15 -0.19 9.71
N ASP A 362 -4.09 -1.06 10.05
CA ASP A 362 -5.27 -0.71 10.86
C ASP A 362 -4.97 -0.67 12.37
N GLY A 363 -3.73 -0.94 12.76
CA GLY A 363 -3.25 -1.03 14.13
C GLY A 363 -3.47 -2.41 14.75
N GLN A 364 -3.81 -3.43 13.97
CA GLN A 364 -4.07 -4.80 14.43
C GLN A 364 -3.35 -5.81 13.53
N LEU A 365 -2.92 -6.92 14.13
CA LEU A 365 -2.36 -8.06 13.40
C LEU A 365 -3.49 -9.08 13.19
N THR A 366 -4.04 -9.14 11.98
CA THR A 366 -5.25 -9.91 11.67
C THR A 366 -5.08 -10.89 10.51
N ALA A 367 -6.10 -11.71 10.26
CA ALA A 367 -6.14 -12.56 9.07
C ALA A 367 -6.20 -11.75 7.75
N ALA A 368 -6.62 -10.48 7.80
CA ALA A 368 -6.61 -9.62 6.62
C ALA A 368 -5.19 -9.31 6.15
N ASP A 369 -4.25 -9.17 7.08
CA ASP A 369 -2.82 -9.00 6.80
C ASP A 369 -2.23 -10.25 6.13
N ILE A 370 -2.60 -11.44 6.62
CA ILE A 370 -2.23 -12.72 5.98
C ILE A 370 -2.83 -12.84 4.58
N ASP A 371 -4.09 -12.45 4.40
CA ASP A 371 -4.75 -12.51 3.09
C ASP A 371 -4.12 -11.53 2.10
N LEU A 372 -3.72 -10.33 2.54
CA LEU A 372 -2.98 -9.36 1.73
C LEU A 372 -1.62 -9.92 1.30
N LEU A 373 -0.87 -10.48 2.24
CA LEU A 373 0.39 -11.16 1.95
C LEU A 373 0.21 -12.34 0.99
N THR A 374 -0.81 -13.17 1.23
CA THR A 374 -1.10 -14.37 0.44
C THR A 374 -1.48 -14.02 -1.00
N ARG A 375 -2.30 -12.97 -1.20
CA ARG A 375 -2.62 -12.47 -2.54
C ARG A 375 -1.39 -11.97 -3.28
N VAL A 376 -0.52 -11.25 -2.58
CA VAL A 376 0.76 -10.75 -3.12
C VAL A 376 1.67 -11.90 -3.56
N VAL A 377 1.80 -12.95 -2.74
CA VAL A 377 2.58 -14.16 -3.07
C VAL A 377 1.96 -14.95 -4.23
N GLN A 378 0.63 -15.07 -4.28
CA GLN A 378 -0.07 -15.88 -5.30
C GLN A 378 -0.12 -15.24 -6.69
N VAL A 379 -0.22 -13.91 -6.77
CA VAL A 379 -0.38 -13.19 -8.05
C VAL A 379 0.98 -12.96 -8.75
N GLY A 380 2.11 -13.19 -8.05
CA GLY A 380 3.45 -13.05 -8.61
C GLY A 380 3.82 -11.61 -8.98
N THR A 381 2.96 -10.63 -8.65
CA THR A 381 3.17 -9.19 -8.86
C THR A 381 4.09 -8.56 -7.80
N ASN A 382 4.40 -9.34 -6.77
CA ASN A 382 5.45 -9.15 -5.79
C ASN A 382 5.85 -7.70 -5.44
N PRO A 383 4.93 -6.90 -4.86
CA PRO A 383 5.33 -5.69 -4.16
C PRO A 383 6.35 -6.02 -3.06
N TYR A 384 7.57 -5.52 -3.25
CA TYR A 384 8.70 -5.65 -2.32
C TYR A 384 8.39 -5.24 -0.86
N TYR A 385 7.31 -4.49 -0.64
CA TYR A 385 6.78 -4.03 0.65
C TYR A 385 6.37 -5.15 1.63
N PHE A 386 6.28 -6.40 1.17
CA PHE A 386 5.83 -7.54 1.98
C PHE A 386 6.98 -8.53 2.34
N ASN A 387 8.23 -8.22 1.98
CA ASN A 387 9.38 -9.12 2.12
C ASN A 387 10.13 -8.90 3.45
N LEU A 388 10.41 -9.98 4.20
CA LEU A 388 11.09 -9.93 5.50
C LEU A 388 12.60 -10.27 5.45
N ASP A 389 13.13 -10.77 4.32
CA ASP A 389 14.56 -11.02 4.16
C ASP A 389 15.22 -9.99 3.23
N PRO A 390 15.69 -8.86 3.77
CA PRO A 390 16.38 -7.84 2.97
C PRO A 390 17.73 -8.32 2.40
N ARG A 391 18.17 -9.56 2.68
CA ARG A 391 19.48 -10.09 2.28
C ARG A 391 19.42 -11.33 1.38
N ALA A 392 18.29 -12.03 1.22
CA ALA A 392 18.26 -13.30 0.49
C ALA A 392 17.26 -13.42 -0.66
N SER A 393 16.20 -12.59 -0.73
CA SER A 393 15.28 -12.63 -1.88
C SER A 393 14.74 -11.23 -2.19
N ARG A 394 14.42 -10.98 -3.46
CA ARG A 394 13.84 -9.72 -3.97
C ARG A 394 12.32 -9.82 -4.13
N LEU A 395 11.71 -10.85 -3.57
CA LEU A 395 10.37 -11.31 -3.91
C LEU A 395 9.77 -11.94 -2.66
N VAL A 396 8.62 -11.46 -2.22
CA VAL A 396 7.78 -12.13 -1.23
C VAL A 396 7.51 -13.54 -1.72
N ASP A 397 7.99 -14.52 -0.97
CA ASP A 397 7.91 -15.91 -1.35
C ASP A 397 7.15 -16.75 -0.32
N GLN A 398 7.10 -18.06 -0.55
CA GLN A 398 6.41 -18.97 0.33
C GLN A 398 7.11 -19.11 1.70
N GLN A 399 8.38 -18.72 1.79
CA GLN A 399 9.17 -18.71 3.02
C GLN A 399 8.85 -17.46 3.84
N ASP A 400 8.68 -16.30 3.22
CA ASP A 400 8.15 -15.09 3.89
C ASP A 400 6.75 -15.36 4.49
N LEU A 401 5.85 -15.96 3.70
CA LEU A 401 4.51 -16.36 4.18
C LEU A 401 4.58 -17.31 5.38
N ALA A 402 5.55 -18.23 5.40
CA ALA A 402 5.70 -19.16 6.50
C ALA A 402 6.17 -18.47 7.79
N ILE A 403 7.13 -17.55 7.71
CA ILE A 403 7.59 -16.73 8.85
C ILE A 403 6.45 -15.90 9.41
N TRP A 404 5.62 -15.37 8.53
CA TRP A 404 4.46 -14.57 8.89
C TRP A 404 3.35 -15.35 9.56
N VAL A 405 3.02 -16.52 9.03
CA VAL A 405 2.08 -17.44 9.66
C VAL A 405 2.59 -17.87 11.04
N GLU A 406 3.91 -18.03 11.21
CA GLU A 406 4.55 -18.31 12.49
C GLU A 406 4.41 -17.13 13.47
N GLN A 407 4.78 -15.91 13.05
CA GLN A 407 4.64 -14.69 13.88
C GLN A 407 3.19 -14.37 14.24
N LEU A 408 2.24 -14.53 13.31
CA LEU A 408 0.82 -14.35 13.60
C LEU A 408 0.24 -15.48 14.46
N ALA A 409 0.75 -16.71 14.34
CA ALA A 409 0.41 -17.79 15.26
C ALA A 409 0.87 -17.48 16.68
N ASP A 410 2.00 -16.79 16.83
CA ASP A 410 2.53 -16.34 18.12
C ASP A 410 1.69 -15.18 18.70
N THR A 411 1.20 -14.26 17.86
CA THR A 411 0.34 -13.14 18.32
C THR A 411 -1.12 -13.54 18.55
N GLN A 412 -1.61 -14.62 17.94
CA GLN A 412 -3.00 -15.04 18.14
C GLN A 412 -3.19 -16.02 19.29
N PHE A 413 -2.14 -16.68 19.82
CA PHE A 413 -2.30 -17.63 20.93
C PHE A 413 -1.00 -17.95 21.72
N GLY A 414 -0.31 -16.96 22.29
CA GLY A 414 0.83 -17.31 23.16
C GLY A 414 1.50 -16.18 23.92
N ASP A 415 1.83 -15.08 23.27
CA ASP A 415 2.59 -13.97 23.89
C ASP A 415 1.62 -12.85 24.31
N ALA A 416 1.02 -13.00 25.48
CA ALA A 416 0.04 -12.07 26.02
C ALA A 416 0.69 -10.80 26.60
N ASN A 417 1.99 -10.82 26.88
CA ASN A 417 2.72 -9.71 27.48
C ASN A 417 3.54 -8.88 26.46
N LEU A 418 3.63 -9.36 25.20
CA LEU A 418 4.30 -8.75 24.05
C LEU A 418 5.82 -8.60 24.23
N ASP A 419 6.47 -9.53 24.93
CA ASP A 419 7.91 -9.52 25.18
C ASP A 419 8.73 -10.36 24.18
N GLY A 420 8.05 -11.00 23.23
CA GLY A 420 8.64 -11.84 22.19
C GLY A 420 8.96 -13.25 22.65
N ARG A 421 8.36 -13.71 23.76
CA ARG A 421 8.44 -15.08 24.28
C ARG A 421 7.05 -15.56 24.66
N VAL A 422 6.84 -16.87 24.53
CA VAL A 422 5.66 -17.54 25.08
C VAL A 422 6.11 -18.26 26.34
N ASP A 423 5.88 -17.66 27.50
CA ASP A 423 6.30 -18.15 28.80
C ASP A 423 5.23 -18.02 29.91
N GLU A 424 5.61 -18.31 31.15
CA GLU A 424 4.70 -18.33 32.30
C GLU A 424 4.06 -16.96 32.58
N ALA A 425 4.72 -15.86 32.18
CA ALA A 425 4.20 -14.51 32.37
C ALA A 425 2.99 -14.22 31.47
N ASP A 426 2.93 -14.82 30.28
CA ASP A 426 1.77 -14.70 29.38
C ASP A 426 0.53 -15.36 29.97
N PHE A 427 0.74 -16.49 30.64
CA PHE A 427 -0.31 -17.25 31.30
C PHE A 427 -0.88 -16.52 32.52
N GLU A 428 -0.05 -15.78 33.28
CA GLU A 428 -0.51 -14.94 34.39
C GLU A 428 -1.40 -13.78 33.92
N ILE A 429 -1.05 -13.14 32.79
CA ILE A 429 -1.85 -12.06 32.19
C ILE A 429 -3.18 -12.60 31.66
N TRP A 430 -3.16 -13.79 31.04
CA TRP A 430 -4.37 -14.45 30.56
C TRP A 430 -5.36 -14.75 31.71
N ASN A 431 -4.87 -15.27 32.84
CA ASN A 431 -5.70 -15.63 33.99
C ASN A 431 -6.26 -14.41 34.75
N ALA A 432 -5.60 -13.25 34.68
CA ALA A 432 -6.10 -12.03 35.30
C ALA A 432 -7.36 -11.44 34.64
N HIS A 433 -7.76 -11.93 33.45
CA HIS A 433 -8.77 -11.29 32.60
C HIS A 433 -10.07 -12.10 32.30
N GLN A 434 -10.36 -13.23 32.96
CA GLN A 434 -11.58 -14.02 32.68
C GLN A 434 -12.70 -13.89 33.73
N PHE A 435 -13.93 -13.69 33.22
CA PHE A 435 -15.21 -13.60 33.93
C PHE A 435 -15.69 -14.95 34.50
N GLU A 436 -16.53 -14.89 35.54
CA GLU A 436 -17.11 -16.04 36.25
C GLU A 436 -17.96 -17.01 35.38
N VAL A 437 -17.84 -18.31 35.75
CA VAL A 437 -18.68 -19.53 35.58
C VAL A 437 -18.54 -20.47 34.36
N GLY A 438 -17.97 -21.65 34.62
CA GLY A 438 -18.52 -22.95 34.21
C GLY A 438 -17.70 -23.85 33.25
N THR A 439 -17.11 -24.93 33.80
CA THR A 439 -16.52 -26.13 33.18
C THR A 439 -15.22 -25.99 32.37
N GLY A 440 -14.13 -26.59 32.92
CA GLY A 440 -12.88 -27.02 32.27
C GLY A 440 -12.01 -25.92 31.67
N TRP A 441 -12.54 -25.22 30.67
CA TRP A 441 -11.85 -24.13 29.98
C TRP A 441 -11.70 -22.88 30.84
N ALA A 442 -12.59 -22.69 31.81
CA ALA A 442 -12.59 -21.53 32.70
C ALA A 442 -11.62 -21.66 33.90
N THR A 443 -11.07 -22.85 34.17
CA THR A 443 -10.18 -23.11 35.31
C THR A 443 -8.71 -23.29 34.92
N GLY A 444 -8.40 -23.45 33.63
CA GLY A 444 -7.05 -23.75 33.14
C GLY A 444 -6.52 -25.14 33.50
N ASP A 445 -7.17 -25.86 34.41
CA ASP A 445 -6.89 -27.24 34.83
C ASP A 445 -7.42 -28.22 33.78
N PHE A 446 -6.62 -28.47 32.75
CA PHE A 446 -6.97 -29.35 31.62
C PHE A 446 -6.76 -30.83 31.96
N ASN A 447 -5.97 -31.13 33.00
CA ASN A 447 -5.69 -32.49 33.44
C ASN A 447 -6.64 -32.98 34.56
N GLY A 448 -7.36 -32.06 35.21
CA GLY A 448 -8.37 -32.30 36.24
C GLY A 448 -7.83 -32.55 37.65
N ASP A 449 -6.60 -32.13 37.97
CA ASP A 449 -5.93 -32.38 39.25
C ASP A 449 -6.18 -31.29 40.30
N GLY A 450 -6.87 -30.21 39.92
CA GLY A 450 -7.24 -29.10 40.79
C GLY A 450 -6.17 -28.01 40.91
N TYR A 451 -5.06 -28.12 40.18
CA TYR A 451 -4.03 -27.09 40.04
C TYR A 451 -3.93 -26.64 38.58
N THR A 452 -3.34 -25.47 38.36
CA THR A 452 -3.07 -24.94 37.02
C THR A 452 -1.58 -24.81 36.89
N ASP A 453 -0.94 -25.73 36.17
CA ASP A 453 0.52 -25.81 36.11
C ASP A 453 1.07 -26.18 34.71
N GLY A 454 2.38 -26.41 34.63
CA GLY A 454 3.05 -26.71 33.36
C GLY A 454 2.53 -27.96 32.64
N ILE A 455 1.87 -28.88 33.34
CA ILE A 455 1.29 -30.08 32.73
C ILE A 455 0.01 -29.72 31.95
N ASP A 456 -0.78 -28.78 32.46
CA ASP A 456 -1.95 -28.26 31.75
C ASP A 456 -1.56 -27.50 30.48
N PHE A 457 -0.44 -26.78 30.53
CA PHE A 457 0.16 -26.11 29.38
C PHE A 457 0.61 -27.09 28.28
N ASP A 458 1.26 -28.19 28.67
CA ASP A 458 1.69 -29.24 27.75
C ASP A 458 0.48 -29.93 27.07
N ILE A 459 -0.61 -30.15 27.82
CA ILE A 459 -1.85 -30.73 27.30
C ILE A 459 -2.54 -29.80 26.30
N TRP A 460 -2.59 -28.50 26.61
CA TRP A 460 -3.12 -27.49 25.71
C TRP A 460 -2.33 -27.41 24.39
N ASN A 461 -0.99 -27.41 24.48
CA ASN A 461 -0.12 -27.39 23.30
C ASN A 461 -0.21 -28.66 22.45
N ALA A 462 -0.31 -29.83 23.07
CA ALA A 462 -0.50 -31.09 22.36
C ALA A 462 -1.81 -31.08 21.54
N HIS A 463 -2.86 -30.44 22.03
CA HIS A 463 -4.15 -30.36 21.35
C HIS A 463 -4.14 -29.46 20.09
N LYS A 464 -3.29 -28.43 20.05
CA LYS A 464 -3.09 -27.59 18.84
C LYS A 464 -2.44 -28.35 17.68
N SER A 465 -1.59 -29.34 17.97
CA SER A 465 -0.93 -30.15 16.94
C SER A 465 -1.85 -31.11 16.17
N LEU A 466 -3.05 -31.41 16.72
CA LEU A 466 -4.02 -32.35 16.13
C LEU A 466 -5.03 -31.70 15.18
N SER A 467 -5.17 -30.37 15.17
CA SER A 467 -6.11 -29.66 14.27
C SER A 467 -5.55 -29.37 12.87
N ALA A 468 -4.27 -29.68 12.62
CA ALA A 468 -3.61 -29.52 11.32
C ALA A 468 -3.90 -30.66 10.31
N THR A 469 -4.64 -31.70 10.71
CA THR A 469 -5.19 -32.69 9.78
C THR A 469 -6.71 -32.64 9.80
N ASN A 470 -7.29 -32.47 8.62
CA ASN A 470 -8.72 -32.35 8.34
C ASN A 470 -9.52 -33.63 8.69
N GLU A 471 -9.63 -33.96 9.97
CA GLU A 471 -10.56 -34.98 10.48
C GLU A 471 -11.66 -34.32 11.31
N SER A 472 -12.91 -34.52 10.87
CA SER A 472 -14.09 -34.26 11.70
C SER A 472 -14.03 -35.12 12.95
N VAL A 473 -14.04 -34.51 14.14
CA VAL A 473 -14.21 -35.27 15.38
C VAL A 473 -15.68 -35.73 15.47
N PRO A 474 -15.95 -37.03 15.66
CA PRO A 474 -17.30 -37.53 15.88
C PRO A 474 -17.79 -37.11 17.27
N GLU A 475 -19.05 -36.66 17.37
CA GLU A 475 -19.71 -36.50 18.66
C GLU A 475 -19.62 -37.81 19.46
N PRO A 476 -19.38 -37.77 20.78
CA PRO A 476 -19.57 -38.93 21.62
C PRO A 476 -21.07 -39.25 21.67
N ALA A 477 -21.47 -40.21 20.83
CA ALA A 477 -22.77 -40.83 20.93
C ALA A 477 -22.87 -41.59 22.26
N THR A 478 -23.62 -41.04 23.20
CA THR A 478 -24.41 -41.87 24.13
C THR A 478 -25.88 -41.55 23.94
N SER A 479 -26.53 -42.45 23.22
CA SER A 479 -27.97 -42.61 23.18
C SER A 479 -28.54 -42.83 24.59
N LEU A 480 -29.56 -42.03 24.95
CA LEU A 480 -30.81 -42.44 25.62
C LEU A 480 -31.59 -41.20 26.09
N LEU A 481 -32.54 -40.72 25.29
CA LEU A 481 -33.98 -40.71 25.62
C LEU A 481 -34.78 -39.93 24.56
N VAL A 482 -35.58 -40.69 23.83
CA VAL A 482 -36.63 -40.24 22.91
C VAL A 482 -37.72 -39.51 23.69
N ALA A 483 -38.09 -38.31 23.25
CA ALA A 483 -39.41 -37.74 23.54
C ALA A 483 -39.97 -37.07 22.27
N TRP A 484 -40.59 -37.89 21.41
CA TRP A 484 -41.53 -37.41 20.40
C TRP A 484 -42.84 -37.03 21.08
N ALA A 485 -43.27 -35.78 20.89
CA ALA A 485 -44.61 -35.32 21.24
C ALA A 485 -45.57 -35.56 20.07
N VAL A 486 -46.30 -36.68 20.07
CA VAL A 486 -47.63 -36.81 19.43
C VAL A 486 -48.46 -37.83 20.21
N GLY A 487 -49.66 -37.43 20.64
CA GLY A 487 -50.82 -38.32 20.69
C GLY A 487 -51.15 -39.00 22.02
N LEU A 488 -52.05 -38.36 22.78
CA LEU A 488 -53.16 -38.94 23.53
C LEU A 488 -53.43 -40.46 23.32
N ALA A 489 -53.43 -41.26 24.39
CA ALA A 489 -54.60 -42.02 24.87
C ALA A 489 -54.23 -43.14 25.87
N VAL A 490 -54.73 -42.97 27.11
CA VAL A 490 -55.43 -43.97 27.94
C VAL A 490 -54.87 -45.39 28.05
N GLY A 491 -54.22 -45.65 29.20
CA GLY A 491 -54.69 -46.57 30.24
C GLY A 491 -54.69 -48.08 29.97
N SER A 492 -53.91 -48.83 30.75
CA SER A 492 -54.43 -49.65 31.87
C SER A 492 -53.47 -50.77 32.29
N ALA A 493 -53.07 -50.74 33.57
CA ALA A 493 -52.80 -51.87 34.48
C ALA A 493 -52.03 -51.28 35.67
N ARG A 494 -52.35 -51.50 36.95
CA ARG A 494 -53.13 -52.55 37.59
C ARG A 494 -53.27 -52.20 39.09
N ARG A 495 -54.39 -52.63 39.69
CA ARG A 495 -54.64 -52.94 41.13
C ARG A 495 -54.71 -51.73 42.09
N ARG A 496 -55.87 -51.32 42.65
CA ARG A 496 -56.67 -51.94 43.75
C ARG A 496 -55.74 -52.33 44.93
N TRP A 497 -55.78 -51.73 46.13
CA TRP A 497 -56.93 -51.38 46.98
C TRP A 497 -56.57 -50.41 48.14
N HIS A 498 -57.59 -49.65 48.58
CA HIS A 498 -57.93 -49.11 49.93
C HIS A 498 -56.82 -48.74 50.94
N SER A 499 -56.95 -47.68 51.76
CA SER A 499 -58.03 -46.72 52.03
C SER A 499 -57.52 -45.63 52.98
N ARG A 500 -58.09 -44.42 52.80
CA ARG A 500 -58.46 -43.42 53.83
C ARG A 500 -57.37 -42.68 54.63
N GLN A 501 -57.51 -41.37 54.46
CA GLN A 501 -57.63 -40.31 55.48
C GLN A 501 -56.42 -39.44 55.78
N THR A 502 -56.61 -38.19 55.35
CA THR A 502 -56.43 -36.90 56.05
C THR A 502 -55.04 -36.30 56.18
N SER A 503 -55.08 -34.98 55.90
CA SER A 503 -54.13 -33.88 56.04
C SER A 503 -52.88 -33.93 55.18
#